data_AF-A0A7W7D113-F1
#
_entry.id   AF-A0A7W7D113-F1
#
_cell.length_a   1.000
_cell.length_b   1.000
_cell.length_c   1.000
_cell.angle_alpha   90.00
_cell.angle_beta   90.00
_cell.angle_gamma   90.00
#
_symmetry.space_group_name_H-M   'P 1'
#
loop_
_entity.id
_entity.type
_entity.pdbx_description
1 polymer ?
#
loop_
_entity_poly.entity_id
_entity_poly.type
_entity_poly.pdbx_seq_one_letter_code
_entity_poly.pdbx_strand_id
1 'polypeptide(L)'
;MTFGLLLIVGAAIVLKWQFSETRWAAQAFLGHRAGRRRQMAASPRIHCLPCHGTGWLGREPERTLNFTGDGFEDRHSPATTCPSCGGTGTAPGPR
;
A
#
# COMPACT_ATOMS: atom_id res chain seq x y z
N MET A 1 31.68 2.71 -54.79
CA MET A 1 30.34 2.38 -54.21
C MET A 1 30.38 1.96 -52.74
N THR A 2 31.53 1.53 -52.19
CA THR A 2 31.65 1.06 -50.79
C THR A 2 31.69 2.17 -49.74
N PHE A 3 32.30 3.32 -50.03
CA PHE A 3 32.41 4.46 -49.09
C PHE A 3 31.05 5.07 -48.71
N GLY A 4 30.10 5.14 -49.64
CA GLY A 4 28.75 5.63 -49.36
C GLY A 4 27.97 4.71 -48.41
N LEU A 5 28.16 3.40 -48.53
CA LEU A 5 27.52 2.41 -47.67
C LEU A 5 28.04 2.50 -46.22
N LEU A 6 29.34 2.74 -46.04
CA LEU A 6 29.95 2.91 -44.72
C LEU A 6 29.44 4.17 -44.00
N LEU A 7 29.22 5.27 -44.72
CA LEU A 7 28.67 6.49 -44.12
C LEU A 7 27.21 6.31 -43.66
N ILE A 8 26.39 5.61 -44.44
CA ILE A 8 24.99 5.34 -44.09
C ILE A 8 24.91 4.43 -42.86
N VAL A 9 25.73 3.37 -42.82
CA VAL A 9 25.78 2.45 -41.68
C VAL A 9 26.30 3.17 -40.42
N GLY A 10 27.34 4.00 -40.55
CA GLY A 10 27.86 4.80 -39.44
C GLY A 10 26.81 5.76 -38.87
N ALA A 11 26.09 6.50 -39.73
CA ALA A 11 25.03 7.41 -39.32
C ALA A 11 23.88 6.69 -38.62
N ALA A 12 23.47 5.51 -39.13
CA ALA A 12 22.41 4.71 -38.53
C ALA A 12 22.76 4.20 -37.12
N ILE A 13 24.03 3.81 -36.90
CA ILE A 13 24.52 3.36 -35.59
C ILE A 13 24.49 4.51 -34.58
N VAL A 14 24.97 5.70 -34.97
CA VAL A 14 24.98 6.89 -34.10
C VAL A 14 23.55 7.33 -33.75
N LEU A 15 22.62 7.34 -34.73
CA LEU A 15 21.21 7.66 -34.47
C LEU A 15 20.56 6.68 -33.49
N LYS A 16 20.86 5.39 -33.62
CA LYS A 16 20.30 4.35 -32.74
C LYS A 16 20.80 4.49 -31.30
N TRP A 17 22.05 4.92 -31.11
CA TRP A 17 22.63 5.20 -29.79
C TRP A 17 22.00 6.42 -29.10
N GLN A 18 21.76 7.51 -29.84
CA GLN A 18 21.06 8.69 -29.30
C GLN A 18 19.61 8.38 -28.88
N PHE A 19 18.94 7.46 -29.58
CA PHE A 19 17.56 7.07 -29.27
C PHE A 19 17.41 6.15 -28.04
N SER A 20 18.47 5.49 -27.55
CA SER A 20 18.36 4.67 -26.34
C SER A 20 18.39 5.49 -25.05
N GLU A 21 19.12 6.62 -25.05
CA GLU A 21 19.27 7.51 -23.90
C GLU A 21 17.97 8.28 -23.60
N THR A 22 17.19 8.63 -24.63
CA THR A 22 15.99 9.47 -24.50
C THR A 22 14.74 8.76 -23.98
N ARG A 23 14.73 7.42 -23.94
CA ARG A 23 13.55 6.63 -23.53
C ARG A 23 13.30 6.68 -22.02
N TRP A 24 14.35 6.91 -21.23
CA TRP A 24 14.27 6.93 -19.76
C TRP A 24 13.66 8.25 -19.24
N ALA A 25 13.94 9.37 -19.90
CA ALA A 25 13.44 10.69 -19.48
C ALA A 25 11.92 10.81 -19.64
N ALA A 26 11.33 10.24 -20.71
CA ALA A 26 9.89 10.28 -20.93
C ALA A 26 9.10 9.42 -19.92
N GLN A 27 9.71 8.34 -19.42
CA GLN A 27 9.06 7.38 -18.53
C GLN A 27 8.95 7.90 -17.08
N ALA A 28 9.94 8.69 -16.63
CA ALA A 28 9.93 9.32 -15.30
C ALA A 28 8.78 10.33 -15.13
N PHE A 29 8.48 11.12 -16.16
CA PHE A 29 7.41 12.12 -16.10
C PHE A 29 5.99 11.52 -16.10
N LEU A 30 5.77 10.41 -16.81
CA LEU A 30 4.47 9.73 -16.80
C LEU A 30 4.20 8.98 -15.49
N GLY A 31 5.23 8.37 -14.88
CA GLY A 31 5.11 7.68 -13.60
C GLY A 31 4.65 8.59 -12.44
N HIS A 32 5.19 9.81 -12.37
CA HIS A 32 4.79 10.76 -11.32
C HIS A 32 3.35 11.25 -11.41
N ARG A 33 2.79 11.40 -12.63
CA ARG A 33 1.39 11.82 -12.81
C ARG A 33 0.41 10.71 -12.40
N ALA A 34 0.75 9.45 -12.66
CA ALA A 34 -0.07 8.31 -12.25
C ALA A 34 -0.07 8.09 -10.73
N GLY A 35 1.06 8.32 -10.05
CA GLY A 35 1.16 8.20 -8.60
C GLY A 35 0.31 9.23 -7.83
N ARG A 36 0.27 10.48 -8.32
CA ARG A 36 -0.43 11.57 -7.63
C ARG A 36 -1.97 11.44 -7.68
N ARG A 37 -2.51 10.72 -8.67
CA ARG A 37 -3.97 10.54 -8.83
C ARG A 37 -4.56 9.46 -7.91
N ARG A 38 -3.75 8.57 -7.34
CA ARG A 38 -4.21 7.51 -6.43
C ARG A 38 -4.32 7.92 -4.96
N GLN A 39 -3.84 9.11 -4.58
CA GLN A 39 -3.83 9.55 -3.18
C GLN A 39 -5.10 10.30 -2.74
N MET A 40 -6.08 10.50 -3.63
CA MET A 40 -7.25 11.36 -3.36
C MET A 40 -8.51 10.67 -2.80
N ALA A 41 -8.44 9.44 -2.27
CA ALA A 41 -9.66 8.72 -1.88
C ALA A 41 -9.64 7.99 -0.53
N ALA A 42 -8.78 8.38 0.42
CA ALA A 42 -8.95 7.95 1.80
C ALA A 42 -9.59 9.09 2.58
N SER A 43 -10.93 9.11 2.63
CA SER A 43 -11.62 9.94 3.63
C SER A 43 -11.12 9.52 5.02
N PRO A 44 -10.71 10.45 5.89
CA PRO A 44 -10.20 10.09 7.21
C PRO A 44 -11.30 9.33 7.96
N ARG A 45 -11.08 8.03 8.20
CA ARG A 45 -12.02 7.23 8.99
C ARG A 45 -11.96 7.77 10.41
N ILE A 46 -13.06 8.35 10.87
CA ILE A 46 -13.17 8.86 12.24
C ILE A 46 -13.21 7.64 13.17
N HIS A 47 -12.21 7.54 14.05
CA HIS A 47 -12.18 6.49 15.05
C HIS A 47 -13.28 6.71 16.09
N CYS A 48 -13.91 5.62 16.52
CA CYS A 48 -14.86 5.64 17.63
C CYS A 48 -14.13 6.05 18.90
N LEU A 49 -14.51 7.18 19.50
CA LEU A 49 -13.82 7.75 20.66
C LEU A 49 -13.80 6.81 21.87
N PRO A 50 -14.92 6.16 22.27
CA PRO A 50 -14.93 5.26 23.43
C PRO A 50 -14.01 4.04 23.34
N CYS A 51 -13.72 3.53 22.13
CA CYS A 51 -12.82 2.38 21.94
C CYS A 51 -11.53 2.75 21.20
N HIS A 52 -11.28 4.04 20.95
CA HIS A 52 -10.08 4.53 20.25
C HIS A 52 -9.74 3.78 18.95
N GLY A 53 -10.74 3.31 18.21
CA GLY A 53 -10.50 2.57 16.96
C GLY A 53 -10.46 1.04 17.06
N THR A 54 -10.41 0.44 18.25
CA THR A 54 -10.25 -1.03 18.40
C THR A 54 -11.54 -1.81 18.19
N GLY A 55 -12.70 -1.20 18.50
CA GLY A 55 -13.98 -1.89 18.54
C GLY A 55 -14.28 -2.58 19.88
N TRP A 56 -13.34 -2.57 20.82
CA TRP A 56 -13.44 -3.26 22.11
C TRP A 56 -13.28 -2.30 23.29
N LEU A 57 -13.95 -2.60 24.40
CA LEU A 57 -13.77 -1.94 25.69
C LEU A 57 -12.82 -2.77 26.55
N GLY A 58 -11.84 -2.11 27.16
CA GLY A 58 -10.91 -2.72 28.12
C GLY A 58 -9.65 -3.36 27.52
N ARG A 59 -9.75 -4.13 26.43
CA ARG A 59 -8.61 -4.71 25.67
C ARG A 59 -9.10 -5.39 24.38
N GLU A 60 -8.22 -5.53 23.39
CA GLU A 60 -8.41 -6.47 22.27
C GLU A 60 -8.55 -7.91 22.82
N PRO A 61 -9.42 -8.76 22.24
CA PRO A 61 -9.49 -10.16 22.64
C PRO A 61 -8.15 -10.86 22.36
N GLU A 62 -7.55 -11.42 23.41
CA GLU A 62 -6.31 -12.18 23.30
C GLU A 62 -6.60 -13.67 23.34
N ARG A 63 -6.03 -14.40 22.39
CA ARG A 63 -5.93 -15.85 22.40
C ARG A 63 -4.46 -16.24 22.50
N THR A 64 -4.09 -16.87 23.60
CA THR A 64 -2.73 -17.37 23.81
C THR A 64 -2.73 -18.88 23.83
N LEU A 65 -1.76 -19.47 23.12
CA LEU A 65 -1.44 -20.89 23.14
C LEU A 65 -0.13 -21.05 23.89
N ASN A 66 -0.22 -21.30 25.19
CA ASN A 66 0.97 -21.52 26.02
C ASN A 66 1.20 -23.01 26.19
N PHE A 67 2.43 -23.47 25.96
CA PHE A 67 2.81 -24.85 26.24
C PHE A 67 3.19 -24.98 27.72
N THR A 68 2.40 -25.75 28.48
CA THR A 68 2.56 -25.88 29.95
C THR A 68 3.40 -27.07 30.37
N GLY A 69 3.90 -27.87 29.42
CA GLY A 69 4.59 -29.14 29.66
C GLY A 69 3.67 -30.35 29.51
N ASP A 70 2.39 -30.22 29.87
CA ASP A 70 1.37 -31.28 29.72
C ASP A 70 0.53 -31.13 28.44
N GLY A 71 0.65 -29.99 27.75
CA GLY A 71 -0.08 -29.69 26.52
C GLY A 71 -0.11 -28.19 26.19
N PHE A 72 -0.89 -27.82 25.18
CA PHE A 72 -1.19 -26.41 24.87
C PHE A 72 -2.45 -25.97 25.60
N GLU A 73 -2.32 -24.96 26.45
CA GLU A 73 -3.45 -24.29 27.07
C GLU A 73 -3.98 -23.20 26.11
N ASP A 74 -5.25 -23.30 25.73
CA ASP A 74 -5.97 -22.29 24.94
C ASP A 74 -6.67 -21.31 25.88
N ARG A 75 -6.03 -20.17 26.15
CA ARG A 75 -6.60 -19.14 27.03
C ARG A 75 -7.25 -18.05 26.19
N HIS A 76 -8.55 -17.89 26.37
CA HIS A 76 -9.34 -16.84 25.73
C HIS A 76 -9.72 -15.75 26.74
N SER A 77 -9.27 -14.52 26.53
CA SER A 77 -9.71 -13.37 27.33
C SER A 77 -10.88 -12.69 26.60
N PRO A 78 -12.12 -12.81 27.08
CA PRO A 78 -13.27 -12.23 26.39
C PRO A 78 -13.20 -10.70 26.45
N ALA A 79 -13.24 -10.06 25.29
CA ALA A 79 -13.35 -8.62 25.18
C ALA A 79 -14.82 -8.19 25.13
N THR A 80 -15.16 -7.07 25.77
CA THR A 80 -16.51 -6.50 25.66
C THR A 80 -16.57 -5.66 24.41
N THR A 81 -17.48 -5.99 23.48
CA THR A 81 -17.68 -5.19 22.26
C THR A 81 -18.11 -3.77 22.61
N CYS A 82 -17.53 -2.77 21.94
CA CYS A 82 -17.90 -1.37 22.13
C CYS A 82 -19.31 -1.11 21.56
N PRO A 83 -20.29 -0.74 22.40
CA PRO A 83 -21.67 -0.54 21.95
C PRO A 83 -21.80 0.69 21.05
N SER A 84 -20.95 1.71 21.23
CA SER A 84 -21.00 2.96 20.48
C SER A 84 -20.68 2.81 18.99
N CYS A 85 -19.86 1.81 18.63
CA CYS A 85 -19.53 1.49 17.23
C CYS A 85 -19.92 0.08 16.80
N GLY A 86 -20.61 -0.68 17.67
CA GLY A 86 -20.99 -2.07 17.41
C GLY A 86 -19.81 -2.99 17.09
N GLY A 87 -18.61 -2.71 17.63
CA GLY A 87 -17.41 -3.49 17.35
C GLY A 87 -16.62 -3.09 16.10
N THR A 88 -17.06 -2.09 15.34
CA THR A 88 -16.39 -1.71 14.07
C THR A 88 -15.14 -0.85 14.26
N GLY A 89 -14.94 -0.26 15.44
CA GLY A 89 -13.85 0.68 15.71
C GLY A 89 -14.02 2.05 15.04
N THR A 90 -14.96 2.22 14.11
CA THR A 90 -15.22 3.48 13.40
C THR A 90 -16.48 4.16 13.89
N ALA A 91 -16.47 5.49 13.98
CA ALA A 91 -17.70 6.24 14.23
C ALA A 91 -18.66 6.06 13.04
N PRO A 92 -19.97 5.88 13.27
CA PRO A 92 -20.93 5.94 12.18
C PRO A 92 -20.80 7.31 11.51
N GLY A 93 -20.55 7.32 10.20
CA GLY A 93 -20.32 8.56 9.46
C GLY A 93 -21.49 9.54 9.60
N PRO A 94 -21.26 10.86 9.40
CA PRO A 94 -22.33 11.84 9.40
C PRO A 94 -23.36 11.41 8.34
N ARG A 95 -24.60 11.18 8.77
CA ARG A 95 -25.75 10.94 7.90
C ARG A 95 -26.27 12.27 7.36
#